data_AF-A0ABD1GMZ6-F1
#
_entry.id   AF-A0ABD1GMZ6-F1
#
_cell.length_a   1.000
_cell.length_b   1.000
_cell.length_c   1.000
_cell.angle_alpha   90.00
_cell.angle_beta   90.00
_cell.angle_gamma   90.00
#
_symmetry.space_group_name_H-M   'P 1'
#
loop_
_entity.id
_entity.type
_entity.pdbx_description
1 polymer ?
#
loop_
_entity_poly.entity_id
_entity_poly.type
_entity_poly.pdbx_seq_one_letter_code
_entity_poly.pdbx_strand_id
1 'polypeptide(L)'
;MKSSVRIYALLLADVLVLYASFEMQDYLTDVWGLSFTHVAVILNIWNGISRVLQPLFLFAVSTFLGNFRMLVISSSSYTLGIWLLFMSAPPVFANATGTCKQGNTH
;
A
#
# COMPACT_ATOMS: atom_id res chain seq x y z
N MET A 1 12.70 -21.56 18.32
CA MET A 1 12.35 -20.17 18.69
C MET A 1 12.54 -19.13 17.58
N LYS A 2 13.69 -19.05 16.87
CA LYS A 2 13.91 -18.02 15.82
C LYS A 2 12.94 -18.08 14.61
N SER A 3 12.39 -19.25 14.29
CA SER A 3 11.44 -19.42 13.17
C SER A 3 10.02 -18.97 13.53
N SER A 4 9.53 -19.32 14.73
CA SER A 4 8.17 -19.02 15.18
C SER A 4 7.88 -17.51 15.26
N VAL A 5 8.85 -16.73 15.75
CA VAL A 5 8.72 -15.25 15.83
C VAL A 5 8.64 -14.63 14.44
N ARG A 6 9.44 -15.13 13.47
CA ARG A 6 9.41 -14.64 12.08
C ARG A 6 8.08 -14.94 11.40
N ILE A 7 7.57 -16.16 11.57
CA ILE A 7 6.26 -16.55 11.04
C ILE A 7 5.15 -15.66 11.62
N TYR A 8 5.17 -15.43 12.94
CA TYR A 8 4.20 -14.55 13.58
C TYR A 8 4.27 -13.10 13.08
N ALA A 9 5.47 -12.55 12.93
CA ALA A 9 5.67 -11.21 12.39
C ALA A 9 5.15 -11.06 10.96
N LEU A 10 5.36 -12.07 10.11
CA LEU A 10 4.80 -12.09 8.75
C LEU A 10 3.27 -12.11 8.78
N LEU A 11 2.68 -12.95 9.64
CA LEU A 11 1.23 -13.05 9.77
C LEU A 11 0.59 -11.74 10.25
N LEU A 12 1.24 -11.02 11.17
CA LEU A 12 0.81 -9.67 11.55
C LEU A 12 0.90 -8.68 10.39
N ALA A 13 1.94 -8.75 9.56
CA ALA A 13 2.06 -7.91 8.38
C ALA A 13 0.94 -8.19 7.36
N ASP A 14 0.59 -9.46 7.15
CA ASP A 14 -0.53 -9.84 6.28
C ASP A 14 -1.87 -9.31 6.80
N VAL A 15 -2.12 -9.41 8.12
CA VAL A 15 -3.32 -8.84 8.76
C VAL A 15 -3.38 -7.33 8.59
N LEU A 16 -2.24 -6.63 8.76
CA LEU A 16 -2.17 -5.18 8.57
C LEU A 16 -2.52 -4.78 7.12
N VAL A 17 -2.00 -5.52 6.14
CA VAL A 17 -2.30 -5.26 4.71
C VAL A 17 -3.77 -5.52 4.39
N LEU A 18 -4.37 -6.56 4.95
CA LEU A 18 -5.80 -6.86 4.81
C LEU A 18 -6.67 -5.74 5.40
N TYR A 19 -6.36 -5.30 6.62
CA TYR A 19 -7.05 -4.19 7.26
C TYR A 19 -6.92 -2.89 6.45
N ALA A 20 -5.70 -2.55 6.02
CA ALA A 20 -5.48 -1.36 5.19
C ALA A 20 -6.23 -1.44 3.86
N SER A 21 -6.31 -2.62 3.23
CA SER A 21 -7.04 -2.81 1.97
C SER A 21 -8.56 -2.66 2.15
N PHE A 22 -9.09 -2.96 3.34
CA PHE A 22 -10.49 -2.74 3.68
C PHE A 22 -10.79 -1.24 3.82
N GLU A 23 -10.03 -0.51 4.63
CA GLU A 23 -10.17 0.94 4.79
C GLU A 23 -9.93 1.70 3.48
N MET A 24 -9.07 1.19 2.60
CA MET A 24 -8.85 1.75 1.27
C MET A 24 -10.09 1.68 0.37
N GLN A 25 -11.01 0.74 0.59
CA GLN A 25 -12.27 0.71 -0.15
C GLN A 25 -13.10 1.95 0.17
N ASP A 26 -13.34 2.17 1.46
CA ASP A 26 -14.13 3.29 1.96
C ASP A 26 -13.46 4.63 1.61
N TYR A 27 -12.13 4.71 1.72
CA TYR A 27 -11.40 5.90 1.30
C TYR A 27 -11.58 6.22 -0.19
N LEU A 28 -11.46 5.23 -1.07
CA LEU A 28 -11.61 5.45 -2.51
C LEU A 28 -13.05 5.75 -2.92
N THR A 29 -14.05 5.21 -2.22
CA THR A 29 -15.46 5.54 -2.48
C THR A 29 -15.85 6.90 -1.93
N ASP A 30 -15.53 7.18 -0.67
CA ASP A 30 -16.09 8.33 0.05
C ASP A 30 -15.28 9.60 -0.19
N VAL A 31 -13.95 9.47 -0.23
CA VAL A 31 -13.05 10.62 -0.38
C VAL A 31 -12.74 10.90 -1.85
N TRP A 32 -12.51 9.85 -2.64
CA TRP A 32 -12.20 10.00 -4.06
C TRP A 32 -13.43 9.90 -4.98
N GLY A 33 -14.59 9.50 -4.45
CA GLY A 33 -15.85 9.46 -5.20
C GLY A 33 -15.90 8.36 -6.28
N LEU A 34 -15.08 7.32 -6.20
CA LEU A 34 -15.09 6.23 -7.18
C LEU A 34 -16.30 5.32 -6.97
N SER A 35 -16.87 4.80 -8.06
CA SER A 35 -17.85 3.72 -7.98
C SER A 35 -17.24 2.44 -7.41
N PHE A 36 -18.04 1.64 -6.68
CA PHE A 36 -17.63 0.35 -6.12
C PHE A 36 -16.95 -0.57 -7.14
N THR A 37 -17.44 -0.63 -8.38
CA THR A 37 -16.83 -1.44 -9.45
C THR A 37 -15.40 -0.99 -9.77
N HIS A 38 -15.15 0.32 -9.84
CA HIS A 38 -13.81 0.85 -10.10
C HIS A 38 -12.87 0.58 -8.92
N VAL A 39 -13.33 0.77 -7.69
CA VAL A 39 -12.54 0.48 -6.48
C VAL A 39 -12.15 -1.00 -6.42
N ALA A 40 -13.10 -1.91 -6.68
CA ALA A 40 -12.83 -3.34 -6.71
C ALA A 40 -11.79 -3.71 -7.79
N VAL A 41 -11.85 -3.08 -8.97
CA VAL A 41 -10.85 -3.30 -10.03
C VAL A 41 -9.46 -2.85 -9.56
N ILE A 42 -9.33 -1.66 -8.96
CA ILE A 42 -8.06 -1.13 -8.47
C ILE A 42 -7.44 -2.08 -7.43
N LEU A 43 -8.22 -2.51 -6.44
CA LEU A 43 -7.73 -3.39 -5.38
C LEU A 43 -7.39 -4.80 -5.88
N ASN A 44 -8.14 -5.32 -6.85
CA ASN A 44 -7.82 -6.61 -7.48
C ASN A 44 -6.51 -6.54 -8.28
N ILE A 45 -6.28 -5.44 -9.00
CA ILE A 45 -5.01 -5.21 -9.71
C ILE A 45 -3.85 -5.12 -8.71
N TRP A 46 -4.01 -4.36 -7.63
CA TRP A 46 -3.00 -4.27 -6.56
C TRP A 46 -2.65 -5.65 -5.96
N ASN A 47 -3.67 -6.45 -5.63
CA ASN A 47 -3.49 -7.81 -5.11
C ASN A 47 -2.80 -8.73 -6.13
N GLY A 48 -3.20 -8.65 -7.41
CA GLY A 48 -2.59 -9.40 -8.50
C GLY A 48 -1.11 -9.07 -8.67
N ILE A 49 -0.77 -7.78 -8.76
CA ILE A 49 0.61 -7.30 -8.87
C ILE A 49 1.43 -7.78 -7.67
N SER A 50 0.91 -7.62 -6.45
CA SER A 50 1.61 -8.04 -5.22
C SER A 50 1.99 -9.52 -5.23
N ARG A 51 1.07 -10.40 -5.69
CA ARG A 51 1.32 -11.84 -5.81
C ARG A 51 2.32 -12.19 -6.90
N VAL A 52 2.32 -11.48 -8.02
CA VAL A 52 3.25 -11.72 -9.14
C VAL A 52 4.66 -11.22 -8.80
N LEU A 53 4.78 -10.09 -8.08
CA LEU A 53 6.08 -9.52 -7.70
C LEU A 53 6.83 -10.38 -6.67
N GLN A 54 6.11 -11.09 -5.79
CA GLN A 54 6.71 -11.95 -4.76
C GLN A 54 7.73 -12.97 -5.31
N PRO A 55 7.40 -13.86 -6.26
CA PRO A 55 8.37 -14.81 -6.82
C PRO A 55 9.48 -14.12 -7.62
N LEU A 56 9.20 -12.98 -8.27
CA LEU A 56 10.23 -12.21 -8.98
C LEU A 56 11.29 -11.66 -8.03
N PHE A 57 10.88 -11.12 -6.89
CA PHE A 57 11.82 -10.64 -5.88
C PHE A 57 12.58 -11.76 -5.19
N LEU A 58 11.94 -12.93 -4.96
CA LEU A 58 12.65 -14.11 -4.47
C LEU A 58 13.78 -14.51 -5.44
N PHE A 59 13.49 -14.54 -6.74
CA PHE A 59 14.51 -14.81 -7.76
C PHE A 59 15.62 -13.75 -7.80
N ALA A 60 15.26 -12.46 -7.68
CA ALA A 60 16.20 -11.35 -7.66
C ALA A 60 17.15 -11.41 -6.44
N VAL A 61 16.63 -11.76 -5.27
CA VAL A 61 17.42 -11.97 -4.03
C VAL A 61 18.44 -13.08 -4.23
N SER A 62 18.00 -14.22 -4.79
CA SER A 62 18.85 -15.39 -4.97
C SER A 62 19.97 -15.18 -5.99
N THR A 63 19.73 -14.38 -7.03
CA THR A 63 20.65 -14.29 -8.18
C THR A 63 21.54 -13.05 -8.16
N PHE A 64 21.03 -11.89 -7.71
CA PHE A 64 21.70 -10.59 -7.91
C PHE A 64 21.89 -9.75 -6.65
N LEU A 65 20.88 -9.70 -5.77
CA LEU A 65 20.85 -8.71 -4.67
C LEU A 65 21.42 -9.23 -3.35
N GLY A 66 21.19 -10.50 -3.03
CA GLY A 66 21.43 -11.04 -1.69
C GLY A 66 20.49 -10.46 -0.62
N ASN A 67 20.49 -11.08 0.56
CA ASN A 67 19.49 -10.80 1.61
C ASN A 67 19.57 -9.37 2.19
N PHE A 68 20.78 -8.85 2.45
CA PHE A 68 20.95 -7.56 3.11
C PHE A 68 20.52 -6.38 2.23
N ARG A 69 20.92 -6.38 0.95
CA ARG A 69 20.54 -5.31 0.01
C ARG A 69 19.04 -5.30 -0.24
N MET A 70 18.44 -6.49 -0.40
CA MET A 70 17.00 -6.60 -0.54
C MET A 70 16.27 -6.04 0.69
N LEU A 71 16.74 -6.35 1.91
CA LEU A 71 16.13 -5.86 3.13
C LEU A 71 16.11 -4.33 3.19
N VAL A 72 17.20 -3.67 2.78
CA VAL A 72 17.28 -2.21 2.73
C VAL A 72 16.32 -1.67 1.68
N ILE A 73 16.34 -2.21 0.46
CA ILE A 73 15.47 -1.77 -0.64
C ILE A 73 14.00 -1.94 -0.28
N SER A 74 13.60 -3.10 0.26
CA SER A 74 12.21 -3.35 0.65
C SER A 74 11.75 -2.42 1.75
N SER A 75 12.59 -2.17 2.77
CA SER A 75 12.26 -1.28 3.88
C SER A 75 12.10 0.16 3.41
N SER A 76 13.02 0.64 2.57
CA SER A 76 12.93 1.98 1.98
C SER A 76 11.70 2.12 1.09
N SER A 77 11.44 1.13 0.22
CA SER A 77 10.30 1.17 -0.70
C SER A 77 8.96 1.11 0.04
N TYR A 78 8.87 0.34 1.13
CA TYR A 78 7.67 0.28 1.97
C TYR A 78 7.40 1.63 2.65
N THR A 79 8.43 2.22 3.27
CA THR A 79 8.30 3.55 3.90
C THR A 79 7.92 4.62 2.89
N LEU A 80 8.55 4.63 1.71
CA LEU A 80 8.20 5.57 0.64
C LEU A 80 6.78 5.35 0.13
N GLY A 81 6.33 4.11 -0.03
CA GLY A 81 4.96 3.80 -0.44
C GLY A 81 3.92 4.30 0.55
N ILE A 82 4.10 4.02 1.84
CA ILE A 82 3.21 4.53 2.90
C ILE A 82 3.25 6.07 2.98
N TRP A 83 4.43 6.66 2.83
CA TRP A 83 4.57 8.12 2.82
C TRP A 83 3.82 8.78 1.65
N LEU A 84 3.94 8.22 0.44
CA LEU A 84 3.19 8.67 -0.73
C LEU A 84 1.67 8.50 -0.56
N LEU A 85 1.24 7.38 0.02
CA LEU A 85 -0.17 7.17 0.35
C LEU A 85 -0.68 8.21 1.36
N PHE A 86 0.10 8.52 2.40
CA PHE A 86 -0.25 9.56 3.36
C PHE A 86 -0.36 10.94 2.69
N MET A 87 0.54 11.26 1.77
CA MET A 87 0.50 12.53 1.04
C MET A 87 -0.66 12.63 0.04
N SER A 88 -1.20 11.50 -0.44
CA SER A 88 -2.36 11.50 -1.35
C SER A 88 -3.67 11.83 -0.64
N ALA A 89 -3.68 11.81 0.70
CA ALA A 89 -4.82 12.21 1.50
C ALA A 89 -5.18 13.69 1.24
N PRO A 90 -6.45 14.01 0.93
CA PRO A 90 -6.87 15.36 0.58
C PRO A 90 -6.49 16.46 1.56
N PRO A 91 -6.48 16.33 2.90
CA PRO A 91 -6.02 17.44 3.74
C PRO A 91 -4.55 17.81 3.50
N VAL A 92 -3.72 16.86 3.04
CA VAL A 92 -2.31 17.08 2.71
C VAL A 92 -2.14 17.54 1.25
N PHE A 93 -2.91 16.96 0.32
CA PHE A 93 -2.81 17.27 -1.11
C PHE A 93 -3.68 18.44 -1.58
N ALA A 94 -4.80 18.74 -0.93
CA ALA A 94 -5.69 19.88 -1.25
C ALA A 94 -4.99 21.21 -0.99
N ASN A 95 -4.13 21.27 0.04
CA ASN A 95 -3.29 22.45 0.31
C ASN A 95 -2.21 22.64 -0.78
N ALA A 96 -1.71 21.56 -1.37
CA ALA A 96 -0.68 21.60 -2.42
C ALA A 96 -1.23 21.81 -3.84
N THR A 97 -2.49 21.41 -4.11
CA THR A 97 -3.11 21.51 -5.45
C THR A 97 -4.06 22.69 -5.64
N GLY A 98 -4.30 23.49 -4.60
CA GLY A 98 -5.20 24.66 -4.69
C GLY A 98 -6.65 24.30 -5.04
N THR A 99 -7.02 23.02 -4.92
CA THR A 99 -8.37 22.53 -5.21
C THR A 99 -9.33 22.75 -4.04
N CYS A 100 -9.27 23.93 -3.43
CA CYS A 100 -10.41 24.48 -2.71
C CYS A 100 -11.44 24.95 -3.76
N LYS A 101 -12.21 24.03 -4.32
CA LYS A 101 -13.55 24.43 -4.78
C LYS A 101 -14.42 24.60 -3.55
N GLN A 102 -14.55 25.87 -3.17
CA GLN A 102 -15.77 26.50 -2.65
C GLN A 102 -16.98 25.54 -2.61
N GLY A 103 -17.22 24.93 -1.45
CA GLY A 103 -18.45 24.22 -1.11
C GLY A 103 -19.01 24.85 0.15
N ASN A 104 -19.79 25.92 -0.04
CA ASN A 104 -20.48 26.63 1.03
C ASN A 104 -21.44 25.69 1.78
N THR A 105 -21.53 25.91 3.09
CA THR A 105 -22.74 25.82 3.94
C THR A 105 -23.65 24.61 3.76
N HIS A 106 -23.60 23.68 4.71
CA HIS A 106 -24.72 23.41 5.63
C HIS A 106 -24.20 22.82 6.94
#